data_AF-A0ABD5NB92-F1
#
_entry.id   AF-A0ABD5NB92-F1
#
_cell.length_a   1.000
_cell.length_b   1.000
_cell.length_c   1.000
_cell.angle_alpha   90.00
_cell.angle_beta   90.00
_cell.angle_gamma   90.00
#
_symmetry.space_group_name_H-M   'P 1'
#
loop_
_entity.id
_entity.type
_entity.pdbx_description
1 polymer ?
#
loop_
_entity_poly.entity_id
_entity_poly.type
_entity_poly.pdbx_seq_one_letter_code
_entity_poly.pdbx_strand_id
1 'polypeptide(L)'
;MSESYQDQYERRLLGEKMVTWQCGVAANPEFDEDDPEFCDHEPEEIELDEPAYRDGQKIVVPGRPSHCPECGNPHDFRFNGCSVVFGV
;
A
#
# COMPACT_ATOMS: atom_id res chain seq x y z
N MET A 1 -25.11 -8.51 -11.13
CA MET A 1 -24.38 -8.66 -9.86
C MET A 1 -23.07 -7.92 -10.04
N SER A 2 -23.01 -6.67 -9.62
CA SER A 2 -21.77 -5.89 -9.67
C SER A 2 -20.91 -6.35 -8.50
N GLU A 3 -19.97 -7.27 -8.73
CA GLU A 3 -18.78 -7.35 -7.87
C GLU A 3 -18.19 -5.93 -7.89
N SER A 4 -18.38 -5.20 -6.79
CA SER A 4 -17.85 -3.85 -6.65
C SER A 4 -16.34 -3.94 -6.74
N TYR A 5 -15.69 -3.01 -7.46
CA TYR A 5 -14.23 -2.97 -7.64
C TYR A 5 -13.45 -3.25 -6.33
N GLN A 6 -13.95 -2.76 -5.19
CA GLN A 6 -13.41 -2.99 -3.84
C GLN A 6 -13.22 -4.48 -3.48
N ASP A 7 -14.08 -5.38 -3.97
CA ASP A 7 -14.06 -6.82 -3.66
C ASP A 7 -12.85 -7.53 -4.28
N GLN A 8 -12.36 -7.08 -5.44
CA GLN A 8 -11.16 -7.66 -6.06
C GLN A 8 -9.86 -7.20 -5.39
N TYR A 9 -9.81 -5.95 -4.91
CA TYR A 9 -8.63 -5.43 -4.20
C TYR A 9 -8.48 -6.08 -2.82
N GLU A 10 -9.59 -6.27 -2.12
CA GLU A 10 -9.59 -6.91 -0.81
C GLU A 10 -9.13 -8.36 -0.87
N ARG A 11 -9.53 -9.12 -1.89
CA ARG A 11 -9.07 -10.50 -2.07
C ARG A 11 -7.56 -10.63 -2.31
N ARG A 12 -6.87 -9.57 -2.75
CA ARG A 12 -5.42 -9.59 -2.99
C ARG A 12 -4.60 -9.33 -1.74
N LEU A 13 -5.21 -8.82 -0.67
CA LEU A 13 -4.51 -8.40 0.54
C LEU A 13 -5.03 -9.12 1.79
N LEU A 14 -6.33 -9.35 1.89
CA LEU A 14 -6.92 -10.01 3.06
C LEU A 14 -6.45 -11.46 3.20
N GLY A 15 -5.94 -11.80 4.38
CA GLY A 15 -5.39 -13.11 4.70
C GLY A 15 -3.93 -13.31 4.28
N GLU A 16 -3.36 -12.36 3.53
CA GLU A 16 -1.96 -12.42 3.14
C GLU A 16 -1.06 -11.90 4.25
N LYS A 17 0.04 -12.64 4.49
CA LYS A 17 1.09 -12.25 5.43
C LYS A 17 2.33 -11.72 4.72
N MET A 18 2.64 -12.26 3.54
CA MET A 18 3.68 -11.75 2.65
C MET A 18 3.03 -10.81 1.64
N VAL A 19 3.47 -9.56 1.60
CA VAL A 19 2.88 -8.55 0.71
C VAL A 19 3.97 -7.76 0.01
N THR A 20 3.73 -7.42 -1.26
CA THR A 20 4.55 -6.47 -2.01
C THR A 20 4.11 -5.06 -1.62
N TRP A 21 5.01 -4.28 -1.05
CA TRP A 21 4.80 -2.92 -0.61
C TRP A 21 5.59 -1.94 -1.49
N GLN A 22 4.99 -0.78 -1.78
CA GLN A 22 5.64 0.31 -2.48
C GLN A 22 5.13 1.66 -1.95
N CYS A 23 5.99 2.68 -1.92
CA CYS A 23 5.53 4.05 -1.71
C CYS A 23 4.48 4.44 -2.75
N GLY A 24 3.39 5.08 -2.33
CA GLY A 24 2.33 5.54 -3.23
C GLY A 24 2.82 6.55 -4.26
N VAL A 25 3.80 7.38 -3.89
CA VAL A 25 4.42 8.36 -4.80
C VAL A 25 5.23 7.64 -5.88
N ALA A 26 6.12 6.71 -5.48
CA ALA A 26 6.89 5.91 -6.44
C ALA A 26 6.00 5.05 -7.36
N ALA A 27 4.82 4.66 -6.87
CA ALA A 27 3.85 3.90 -7.62
C ALA A 27 2.95 4.77 -8.52
N ASN A 28 3.00 6.10 -8.39
CA ASN A 28 2.22 7.03 -9.18
C ASN A 28 3.06 7.54 -10.37
N PRO A 29 2.68 7.21 -11.62
CA PRO A 29 3.42 7.65 -12.81
C PRO A 29 3.31 9.16 -13.08
N GLU A 30 2.53 9.91 -12.30
CA GLU A 30 2.45 11.37 -12.40
C GLU A 30 3.68 12.08 -11.82
N PHE A 31 4.47 11.42 -10.97
CA PHE A 31 5.72 11.98 -10.46
C PHE A 31 6.88 11.39 -11.27
N ASP A 32 7.53 12.23 -12.06
CA ASP A 32 8.74 11.89 -12.81
C ASP A 32 10.01 12.40 -12.10
N GLU A 33 11.18 12.00 -12.57
CA GLU A 33 12.48 12.25 -11.90
C GLU A 33 12.81 13.74 -11.67
N ASP A 34 12.13 14.64 -12.37
CA ASP A 34 12.25 16.10 -12.23
C ASP A 34 11.29 16.68 -11.17
N ASP A 35 10.34 15.89 -10.66
CA ASP A 35 9.37 16.33 -9.66
C ASP A 35 9.98 16.34 -8.25
N PRO A 36 9.83 17.42 -7.47
CA PRO A 36 10.36 17.49 -6.11
C PRO A 36 9.73 16.47 -5.15
N GLU A 37 8.54 15.94 -5.47
CA GLU A 37 7.86 14.89 -4.71
C GLU A 37 8.22 13.49 -5.20
N PHE A 38 9.00 13.36 -6.29
CA PHE A 38 9.43 12.06 -6.85
C PHE A 38 10.03 11.14 -5.80
N CYS A 39 9.74 9.85 -5.95
CA CYS A 39 10.27 8.80 -5.11
C CYS A 39 10.66 7.61 -5.98
N ASP A 40 11.90 7.16 -5.84
CA ASP A 40 12.49 6.03 -6.57
C ASP A 40 12.31 4.69 -5.83
N HIS A 41 11.44 4.64 -4.82
CA HIS A 41 11.19 3.45 -4.03
C HIS A 41 10.64 2.30 -4.88
N GLU A 42 11.49 1.30 -5.14
CA GLU A 42 11.11 0.09 -5.84
C GLU A 42 10.13 -0.77 -5.00
N PRO A 43 9.28 -1.61 -5.63
CA PRO A 43 8.44 -2.54 -4.88
C PRO A 43 9.28 -3.55 -4.09
N GLU A 44 8.98 -3.72 -2.81
CA GLU A 44 9.67 -4.65 -1.90
C GLU A 44 8.68 -5.65 -1.29
N GLU A 45 9.10 -6.90 -1.07
CA GLU A 45 8.31 -7.87 -0.33
C GLU A 45 8.57 -7.76 1.17
N ILE A 46 7.52 -7.54 1.96
CA ILE A 46 7.59 -7.50 3.42
C ILE A 46 6.72 -8.59 4.04
N GLU A 47 7.11 -9.06 5.22
CA GLU A 47 6.27 -9.90 6.07
C GLU A 47 5.53 -9.02 7.08
N LEU A 48 4.21 -9.15 7.13
CA LEU A 48 3.36 -8.50 8.12
C LEU A 48 3.43 -9.24 9.47
N ASP A 49 3.27 -8.51 10.57
CA ASP A 49 3.25 -9.10 11.92
C ASP A 49 2.12 -10.15 12.03
N GLU A 50 0.97 -9.81 11.47
CA GLU A 50 -0.21 -10.66 11.34
C GLU A 50 -0.78 -10.52 9.92
N PRO A 51 -1.48 -11.53 9.39
CA PRO A 51 -2.12 -11.43 8.09
C PRO A 51 -3.02 -10.20 8.02
N ALA A 52 -3.02 -9.50 6.89
CA ALA A 52 -3.89 -8.35 6.72
C ALA A 52 -5.37 -8.78 6.87
N TYR A 53 -6.15 -8.01 7.59
CA TYR A 53 -7.52 -8.37 7.95
C TYR A 53 -8.45 -7.18 7.82
N ARG A 54 -9.75 -7.46 7.77
CA ARG A 54 -10.78 -6.43 7.67
C ARG A 54 -11.29 -6.07 9.06
N ASP A 55 -11.23 -4.80 9.40
CA ASP A 55 -11.86 -4.24 10.60
C ASP A 55 -12.98 -3.29 10.20
N GLY A 56 -14.22 -3.81 10.23
CA GLY A 56 -15.40 -3.10 9.73
C GLY A 56 -15.29 -2.77 8.23
N GLN A 57 -15.15 -1.48 7.91
CA GLN A 57 -15.02 -0.98 6.53
C GLN A 57 -13.56 -0.70 6.12
N LYS A 58 -12.58 -0.97 7.00
CA LYS A 58 -11.16 -0.70 6.77
C LYS A 58 -10.38 -2.00 6.62
N ILE A 59 -9.31 -1.97 5.83
CA ILE A 59 -8.30 -3.03 5.79
C ILE A 59 -7.18 -2.62 6.74
N VAL A 60 -6.85 -3.49 7.68
CA VAL A 60 -5.72 -3.35 8.59
C VAL A 60 -4.57 -4.17 8.04
N VAL A 61 -3.39 -3.55 7.96
CA VAL A 61 -2.14 -4.16 7.50
C VAL A 61 -1.13 -4.08 8.65
N PRO A 62 -1.09 -5.10 9.54
CA PRO A 62 -0.24 -5.11 10.74
C PRO A 62 1.26 -5.16 10.41
N GLY A 63 2.11 -4.51 11.19
CA GLY A 63 3.57 -4.49 10.94
C GLY A 63 4.01 -3.70 9.72
N ARG A 64 3.10 -2.98 9.05
CA ARG A 64 3.41 -2.16 7.89
C ARG A 64 4.41 -1.03 8.19
N PRO A 65 5.19 -0.56 7.20
CA PRO A 65 5.96 0.66 7.31
C PRO A 65 5.07 1.86 7.62
N SER A 66 5.54 2.72 8.52
CA SER A 66 4.85 3.98 8.87
C SER A 66 5.21 5.13 7.95
N HIS A 67 6.39 5.08 7.33
CA HIS A 67 6.94 6.08 6.42
C HIS A 67 7.70 5.36 5.31
N CYS A 68 7.73 5.96 4.11
CA CYS A 68 8.67 5.53 3.08
C CYS A 68 10.11 5.88 3.50
N PRO A 69 11.09 4.96 3.38
CA PRO A 69 12.49 5.22 3.72
C PRO A 69 13.16 6.19 2.74
N GLU A 70 12.69 6.25 1.49
CA GLU A 70 13.27 7.11 0.44
C GLU A 70 12.77 8.56 0.56
N CYS A 71 11.46 8.78 0.45
CA CYS A 71 10.88 10.12 0.43
C CYS A 71 10.25 10.57 1.76
N GLY A 72 10.18 9.70 2.77
CA GLY A 72 9.57 10.01 4.06
C GLY A 72 8.04 10.08 4.06
N ASN A 73 7.36 9.79 2.94
CA ASN A 73 5.89 9.85 2.83
C ASN A 73 5.22 8.94 3.87
N PRO A 74 4.32 9.47 4.74
CA PRO A 74 3.60 8.68 5.73
C PRO A 74 2.18 8.28 5.33
N HIS A 75 1.65 8.77 4.21
CA HIS A 75 0.21 8.78 3.96
C HIS A 75 -0.26 7.82 2.86
N ASP A 76 0.54 7.62 1.81
CA ASP A 76 0.16 6.83 0.64
C ASP A 76 1.13 5.67 0.41
N PHE A 77 0.59 4.45 0.40
CA PHE A 77 1.31 3.23 0.13
C PHE A 77 0.47 2.29 -0.71
N ARG A 78 1.13 1.51 -1.56
CA ARG A 78 0.53 0.38 -2.25
C ARG A 78 0.96 -0.93 -1.61
N PHE A 79 0.00 -1.82 -1.36
CA PHE A 79 0.21 -3.20 -0.91
C PHE A 79 -0.43 -4.16 -1.89
N ASN A 80 0.32 -5.10 -2.47
CA ASN A 80 -0.11 -6.01 -3.54
C ASN A 80 -0.80 -5.26 -4.71
N GLY A 81 -0.28 -4.07 -5.03
CA GLY A 81 -0.84 -3.17 -6.06
C GLY A 81 -2.14 -2.45 -5.65
N CYS A 82 -2.59 -2.59 -4.40
CA CYS A 82 -3.76 -1.90 -3.85
C CYS A 82 -3.30 -0.63 -3.13
N SER A 83 -3.78 0.54 -3.56
CA SER A 83 -3.58 1.79 -2.80
C SER A 83 -4.32 1.73 -1.47
N VAL A 84 -3.59 1.95 -0.38
CA VAL A 84 -4.14 2.02 0.97
C VAL A 84 -3.83 3.40 1.52
N VAL A 85 -4.86 4.24 1.62
CA VAL A 85 -4.75 5.56 2.23
C VAL A 85 -5.03 5.42 3.72
N PHE A 86 -4.06 5.79 4.54
CA PHE A 86 -4.22 5.75 5.98
C PHE A 86 -4.69 7.11 6.47
N GLY A 87 -5.92 7.17 6.97
CA GLY A 87 -6.40 8.33 7.71
C GLY A 87 -5.58 8.46 8.99
N VAL A 88 -4.76 9.51 9.07
CA VAL A 88 -4.15 10.00 10.31
C VAL A 88 -5.19 10.63 11.23
#